data_AF-A0A7K7CCY1-F1
#
_entry.id   AF-A0A7K7CCY1-F1
#
_cell.length_a   1.000
_cell.length_b   1.000
_cell.length_c   1.000
_cell.angle_alpha   90.00
_cell.angle_beta   90.00
_cell.angle_gamma   90.00
#
_symmetry.space_group_name_H-M   'P 1'
#
loop_
_entity.id
_entity.type
_entity.pdbx_description
1 polymer ?
#
loop_
_entity_poly.entity_id
_entity_poly.type
_entity_poly.pdbx_seq_one_letter_code
_entity_poly.pdbx_strand_id
1 'polypeptide(L)'
;LRELVSRLHQRGVQVFLVSGGFQSIVEHVALQLNIPTANVFANRLKFYFNGEKYAGFDETQPTAESGGKGKVISHLKEQFHFKKVVMIGDGATDMEACPPGDCFIGFGGNVVRKQVKEKAKWYITHFDELLKELEE
;
A
#
# COMPACT_ATOMS: atom_id res chain seq x y z
N LEU A 1 2.40 3.24 -13.27
CA LEU A 1 2.00 2.23 -12.25
C LEU A 1 1.98 0.80 -12.79
N ARG A 2 1.16 0.46 -13.81
CA ARG A 2 1.10 -0.91 -14.39
C ARG A 2 2.48 -1.45 -14.76
N GLU A 3 3.27 -0.65 -15.47
CA GLU A 3 4.63 -1.02 -15.86
C GLU A 3 5.56 -1.23 -14.66
N LEU A 4 5.54 -0.32 -13.68
CA LEU A 4 6.31 -0.46 -12.43
C LEU A 4 6.00 -1.78 -11.72
N VAL A 5 4.72 -2.10 -11.51
CA VAL A 5 4.33 -3.37 -10.87
C VAL A 5 4.79 -4.57 -11.70
N SER A 6 4.63 -4.52 -13.02
CA SER A 6 5.12 -5.58 -13.91
C SER A 6 6.63 -5.80 -13.79
N ARG A 7 7.42 -4.72 -13.75
CA ARG A 7 8.89 -4.79 -13.60
C ARG A 7 9.29 -5.34 -12.24
N LEU A 8 8.60 -4.94 -11.17
CA LEU A 8 8.82 -5.49 -9.82
C LEU A 8 8.55 -7.00 -9.78
N HIS A 9 7.43 -7.46 -10.36
CA HIS A 9 7.13 -8.89 -10.47
C HIS A 9 8.20 -9.65 -11.28
N GLN A 10 8.66 -9.10 -12.41
CA GLN A 10 9.73 -9.69 -13.23
C GLN A 10 11.05 -9.86 -12.46
N ARG A 11 11.32 -8.99 -11.48
CA ARG A 11 12.48 -9.07 -10.58
C ARG A 11 12.24 -9.95 -9.35
N GLY A 12 11.09 -10.61 -9.24
CA GLY A 12 10.73 -11.44 -8.09
C GLY A 12 10.38 -10.64 -6.82
N VAL A 13 10.12 -9.34 -6.94
CA VAL A 13 9.69 -8.51 -5.82
C VAL A 13 8.20 -8.72 -5.56
N GLN A 14 7.86 -9.03 -4.32
CA GLN A 14 6.47 -9.17 -3.86
C GLN A 14 5.83 -7.78 -3.72
N VAL A 15 4.72 -7.55 -4.40
CA VAL A 15 3.97 -6.29 -4.36
C VAL A 15 2.70 -6.47 -3.53
N PHE A 16 2.44 -5.52 -2.64
CA PHE A 16 1.28 -5.49 -1.75
C PHE A 16 0.53 -4.18 -1.91
N LEU A 17 -0.80 -4.20 -1.74
CA LEU A 17 -1.63 -3.01 -1.64
C LEU A 17 -2.16 -2.88 -0.21
N VAL A 18 -1.82 -1.78 0.45
CA VAL A 18 -2.27 -1.49 1.82
C VAL A 18 -3.06 -0.18 1.83
N SER A 19 -4.34 -0.23 2.16
CA SER A 19 -5.25 0.91 2.04
C SER A 19 -6.20 1.03 3.22
N GLY A 20 -6.50 2.26 3.64
CA GLY A 20 -7.62 2.54 4.55
C GLY A 20 -8.98 2.51 3.85
N GLY A 21 -9.01 2.33 2.53
CA GLY A 21 -10.23 2.11 1.74
C GLY A 21 -10.78 0.70 1.91
N PHE A 22 -11.71 0.33 1.03
CA PHE A 22 -12.43 -0.93 1.15
C PHE A 22 -11.90 -2.01 0.21
N GLN A 23 -11.78 -3.24 0.74
CA GLN A 23 -11.21 -4.38 0.04
C GLN A 23 -11.90 -4.66 -1.31
N SER A 24 -13.22 -4.54 -1.40
CA SER A 24 -13.96 -4.74 -2.66
C SER A 24 -13.49 -3.82 -3.79
N ILE A 25 -13.08 -2.59 -3.47
CA ILE A 25 -12.58 -1.61 -4.45
C ILE A 25 -11.10 -1.89 -4.74
N VAL A 26 -10.31 -2.13 -3.69
CA VAL A 26 -8.85 -2.31 -3.82
C VAL A 26 -8.52 -3.61 -4.55
N GLU A 27 -9.28 -4.69 -4.35
CA GLU A 27 -9.12 -5.95 -5.09
C GLU A 27 -9.35 -5.77 -6.58
N HIS A 28 -10.30 -4.94 -7.00
CA HIS A 28 -10.49 -4.64 -8.42
C HIS A 28 -9.25 -3.99 -9.03
N VAL A 29 -8.60 -3.07 -8.30
CA VAL A 29 -7.33 -2.45 -8.71
C VAL A 29 -6.21 -3.49 -8.72
N ALA A 30 -6.14 -4.37 -7.70
CA ALA A 30 -5.14 -5.43 -7.60
C ALA A 30 -5.17 -6.37 -8.80
N LEU A 31 -6.37 -6.80 -9.21
CA LEU A 31 -6.59 -7.66 -10.38
C LEU A 31 -6.06 -7.02 -11.66
N GLN A 32 -6.30 -5.72 -11.87
CA GLN A 32 -5.78 -5.01 -13.04
C GLN A 32 -4.25 -4.88 -13.08
N LEU A 33 -3.60 -5.04 -11.92
CA LEU A 33 -2.15 -4.97 -11.74
C LEU A 33 -1.49 -6.36 -11.61
N ASN A 34 -2.26 -7.44 -11.73
CA ASN A 34 -1.82 -8.82 -11.50
C ASN A 34 -1.25 -9.03 -10.08
N ILE A 35 -1.81 -8.36 -9.09
CA ILE A 35 -1.46 -8.54 -7.67
C ILE A 35 -2.47 -9.54 -7.08
N PRO A 36 -2.02 -10.64 -6.44
CA PRO A 36 -2.91 -11.59 -5.77
C PRO A 36 -3.77 -10.91 -4.71
N THR A 37 -5.03 -11.32 -4.58
CA THR A 37 -5.92 -10.79 -3.53
C THR A 37 -5.39 -11.04 -2.11
N ALA A 38 -4.61 -12.11 -1.92
CA ALA A 38 -3.89 -12.38 -0.68
C ALA A 38 -2.85 -11.29 -0.29
N ASN A 39 -2.43 -10.46 -1.25
CA ASN A 39 -1.51 -9.35 -1.05
C ASN A 39 -2.24 -8.00 -0.85
N VAL A 40 -3.57 -8.02 -0.69
CA VAL A 40 -4.39 -6.83 -0.47
C VAL A 40 -4.80 -6.76 1.00
N PHE A 41 -4.42 -5.66 1.66
CA PHE A 41 -4.80 -5.34 3.03
C PHE A 41 -5.63 -4.05 3.01
N ALA A 42 -6.92 -4.18 3.32
CA ALA A 42 -7.87 -3.08 3.32
C ALA A 42 -9.05 -3.35 4.25
N ASN A 43 -9.84 -2.33 4.54
CA ASN A 43 -11.03 -2.46 5.39
C ASN A 43 -12.12 -3.27 4.68
N ARG A 44 -12.86 -4.10 5.43
CA ARG A 44 -13.96 -4.91 4.87
C ARG A 44 -15.30 -4.32 5.29
N LEU A 45 -16.17 -4.06 4.33
CA LEU A 45 -17.55 -3.66 4.60
C LEU A 45 -18.36 -4.88 5.02
N LYS A 46 -19.28 -4.70 5.97
CA LYS A 46 -20.29 -5.68 6.37
C LYS A 46 -21.64 -5.19 5.86
N PHE A 47 -22.42 -6.10 5.29
CA PHE A 47 -23.78 -5.85 4.84
C PHE A 47 -24.73 -6.82 5.53
N TYR A 48 -25.97 -6.40 5.75
CA TYR A 48 -27.01 -7.30 6.24
C TYR A 48 -27.34 -8.35 5.18
N PHE A 49 -28.05 -9.42 5.56
CA PHE A 49 -28.35 -10.56 4.69
C PHE A 49 -28.99 -10.17 3.34
N ASN A 50 -29.79 -9.10 3.31
CA ASN A 50 -30.41 -8.60 2.08
C ASN A 50 -29.46 -7.82 1.17
N GLY A 51 -28.21 -7.57 1.57
CA GLY A 51 -27.19 -6.84 0.81
C GLY A 51 -27.45 -5.34 0.64
N GLU A 52 -28.68 -4.88 0.85
CA GLU A 52 -29.10 -3.49 0.61
C GLU A 52 -28.68 -2.52 1.72
N LYS A 53 -28.50 -3.02 2.95
CA LYS A 53 -28.19 -2.18 4.10
C LYS A 53 -26.77 -2.42 4.62
N TYR A 54 -26.06 -1.32 4.80
CA TYR A 54 -24.77 -1.27 5.50
C TYR A 54 -24.92 -1.74 6.95
N ALA A 55 -24.06 -2.67 7.37
CA ALA A 55 -24.04 -3.28 8.70
C ALA A 55 -22.77 -2.95 9.49
N GLY A 56 -21.94 -2.02 9.03
CA GLY A 56 -20.67 -1.68 9.64
C GLY A 56 -19.47 -2.10 8.77
N PHE A 57 -18.29 -2.11 9.37
CA PHE A 57 -17.08 -2.64 8.76
C PHE A 57 -16.38 -3.60 9.73
N ASP A 58 -15.34 -4.26 9.25
CA ASP A 58 -14.55 -5.16 10.06
C ASP A 58 -13.49 -4.41 10.88
N GLU A 59 -13.84 -4.11 12.13
CA GLU A 59 -12.97 -3.37 13.07
C GLU A 59 -11.71 -4.13 13.47
N THR A 60 -11.65 -5.45 13.24
CA THR A 60 -10.43 -6.23 13.51
C THR A 60 -9.35 -6.05 12.45
N GLN A 61 -9.64 -5.38 11.33
CA GLN A 61 -8.66 -5.12 10.30
C GLN A 61 -7.62 -4.11 10.80
N PRO A 62 -6.30 -4.36 10.66
CA PRO A 62 -5.29 -3.40 11.08
C PRO A 62 -5.48 -2.03 10.43
N THR A 63 -5.96 -1.99 9.18
CA THR A 63 -6.23 -0.77 8.40
C THR A 63 -7.42 0.06 8.90
N ALA A 64 -8.17 -0.43 9.90
CA ALA A 64 -9.26 0.31 10.53
C ALA A 64 -8.76 1.28 11.61
N GLU A 65 -7.54 1.07 12.10
CA GLU A 65 -6.94 1.86 13.17
C GLU A 65 -5.86 2.83 12.65
N SER A 66 -5.58 3.87 13.44
CA SER A 66 -4.41 4.71 13.20
C SER A 66 -3.12 3.88 13.29
N GLY A 67 -2.16 4.13 12.40
CA GLY A 67 -0.94 3.33 12.30
C GLY A 67 -1.14 1.93 11.70
N GLY A 68 -2.33 1.62 11.17
CA GLY A 68 -2.65 0.30 10.58
C GLY A 68 -1.69 -0.16 9.49
N LYS A 69 -1.20 0.76 8.66
CA LYS A 69 -0.22 0.46 7.61
C LYS A 69 1.09 -0.08 8.18
N GLY A 70 1.57 0.49 9.28
CA GLY A 70 2.75 0.00 10.00
C GLY A 70 2.54 -1.41 10.56
N LYS A 71 1.36 -1.68 11.14
CA LYS A 71 1.00 -3.02 11.63
C LYS A 71 1.01 -4.08 10.52
N VAL A 72 0.49 -3.74 9.34
CA VAL A 72 0.53 -4.62 8.16
C VAL A 72 1.98 -4.91 7.76
N ILE A 73 2.85 -3.89 7.70
CA ILE A 73 4.27 -4.11 7.37
C ILE A 73 4.96 -5.00 8.42
N SER A 74 4.72 -4.80 9.71
CA SER A 74 5.25 -5.69 10.75
C SER A 74 4.83 -7.14 10.52
N HIS A 75 3.53 -7.36 10.28
CA HIS A 75 2.99 -8.69 10.00
C HIS A 75 3.63 -9.33 8.77
N LEU A 76 3.83 -8.56 7.69
CA LEU A 76 4.50 -9.06 6.48
C LEU A 76 5.97 -9.43 6.74
N LYS A 77 6.69 -8.63 7.52
CA LYS A 77 8.08 -8.92 7.89
C LYS A 77 8.17 -10.18 8.77
N GLU A 78 7.23 -10.38 9.69
CA GLU A 78 7.17 -11.57 10.54
C GLU A 78 6.81 -12.83 9.75
N GLN A 79 5.79 -12.75 8.89
CA GLN A 79 5.30 -13.90 8.14
C GLN A 79 6.28 -14.34 7.04
N PHE A 80 6.79 -13.40 6.27
CA PHE A 80 7.59 -13.70 5.07
C PHE A 80 9.09 -13.46 5.25
N HIS A 81 9.52 -12.97 6.42
CA HIS A 81 10.93 -12.70 6.74
C HIS A 81 11.58 -11.73 5.73
N PHE A 82 10.82 -10.76 5.22
CA PHE A 82 11.34 -9.75 4.30
C PHE A 82 12.46 -8.94 4.95
N LYS A 83 13.64 -8.96 4.33
CA LYS A 83 14.82 -8.19 4.78
C LYS A 83 14.71 -6.70 4.46
N LYS A 84 13.97 -6.35 3.41
CA LYS A 84 13.76 -4.97 2.95
C LYS A 84 12.34 -4.80 2.47
N VAL A 85 11.61 -3.88 3.10
CA VAL A 85 10.25 -3.46 2.71
C VAL A 85 10.28 -1.97 2.42
N VAL A 86 9.84 -1.60 1.21
CA VAL A 86 9.74 -0.21 0.76
C VAL A 86 8.27 0.18 0.73
N MET A 87 7.91 1.22 1.48
CA MET A 87 6.57 1.80 1.48
C MET A 87 6.52 2.96 0.48
N ILE A 88 5.50 2.97 -0.39
CA ILE A 88 5.27 4.06 -1.35
C ILE A 88 3.87 4.62 -1.12
N GLY A 89 3.74 5.93 -0.89
CA GLY A 89 2.44 6.56 -0.64
C GLY A 89 2.49 8.08 -0.57
N ASP A 90 1.32 8.72 -0.65
CA ASP A 90 1.19 10.17 -0.62
C ASP A 90 0.92 10.74 0.78
N GLY A 91 0.43 9.90 1.70
CA GLY A 91 -0.12 10.30 3.00
C GLY A 91 0.89 10.31 4.14
N ALA A 92 0.55 11.06 5.20
CA ALA A 92 1.31 11.02 6.45
C ALA A 92 1.31 9.62 7.08
N THR A 93 0.19 8.89 7.01
CA THR A 93 0.08 7.53 7.53
C THR A 93 0.92 6.50 6.76
N ASP A 94 1.25 6.79 5.49
CA ASP A 94 2.20 5.98 4.71
C ASP A 94 3.63 6.20 5.19
N MET A 95 3.99 7.47 5.42
CA MET A 95 5.30 7.86 5.93
C MET A 95 5.53 7.33 7.35
N GLU A 96 4.52 7.35 8.20
CA GLU A 96 4.54 6.81 9.57
C GLU A 96 4.75 5.29 9.61
N ALA A 97 4.52 4.57 8.51
CA ALA A 97 4.76 3.13 8.43
C ALA A 97 6.26 2.78 8.30
N CYS A 98 7.15 3.77 8.34
CA CYS A 98 8.61 3.63 8.30
C CYS A 98 9.25 4.37 9.50
N PRO A 99 9.63 3.67 10.59
CA PRO A 99 9.58 2.22 10.81
C PRO A 99 8.16 1.67 11.05
N PRO A 100 7.88 0.36 10.82
CA PRO A 100 8.81 -0.78 10.64
C PRO A 100 9.31 -1.03 9.21
N GLY A 101 8.79 -0.29 8.22
CA GLY A 101 9.35 -0.27 6.86
C GLY A 101 10.80 0.17 6.86
N ASP A 102 11.57 -0.30 5.88
CA ASP A 102 13.00 -0.01 5.78
C ASP A 102 13.28 1.26 4.96
N CYS A 103 12.34 1.63 4.09
CA CYS A 103 12.39 2.85 3.30
C CYS A 103 10.97 3.35 3.01
N PHE A 104 10.82 4.68 2.97
CA PHE A 104 9.61 5.33 2.50
C PHE A 104 9.92 6.22 1.30
N ILE A 105 9.11 6.10 0.24
CA ILE A 105 9.13 6.94 -0.95
C ILE A 105 7.79 7.69 -1.02
N GLY A 106 7.83 8.99 -0.83
CA GLY A 106 6.65 9.84 -0.99
C GLY A 106 6.24 9.95 -2.46
N PHE A 107 4.96 9.81 -2.74
CA PHE A 107 4.41 9.95 -4.09
C PHE A 107 3.49 11.17 -4.20
N GLY A 108 3.82 12.09 -5.10
CA GLY A 108 3.09 13.33 -5.33
C GLY A 108 2.38 13.46 -6.66
N GLY A 109 2.31 12.39 -7.48
CA GLY A 109 1.83 12.50 -8.86
C GLY A 109 0.35 12.85 -9.00
N ASN A 110 -0.46 12.53 -7.99
CA ASN A 110 -1.88 12.90 -7.95
C ASN A 110 -2.12 14.11 -7.03
N VAL A 111 -1.58 14.05 -5.81
CA VAL A 111 -1.74 15.09 -4.78
C VAL A 111 -0.40 15.28 -4.08
N VAL A 112 0.11 16.51 -4.10
CA VAL A 112 1.34 16.87 -3.38
C VAL A 112 0.97 17.31 -1.97
N ARG A 113 1.26 16.45 -0.98
CA ARG A 113 1.14 16.83 0.44
C ARG A 113 2.44 17.44 0.93
N LYS A 114 2.42 18.75 1.23
CA LYS A 114 3.60 19.52 1.66
C LYS A 114 4.38 18.85 2.80
N GLN A 115 3.66 18.40 3.83
CA GLN A 115 4.27 17.73 4.99
C GLN A 115 5.03 16.45 4.62
N VAL A 116 4.53 15.66 3.66
CA VAL A 116 5.18 14.43 3.21
C VAL A 116 6.36 14.76 2.31
N LYS A 117 6.20 15.72 1.39
CA LYS A 117 7.28 16.18 0.50
C LYS A 117 8.49 16.73 1.26
N GLU A 118 8.25 17.46 2.35
CA GLU A 118 9.33 18.05 3.16
C GLU A 118 10.03 17.05 4.09
N LYS A 119 9.34 15.99 4.51
CA LYS A 119 9.85 15.02 5.49
C LYS A 119 10.36 13.72 4.86
N ALA A 120 9.89 13.36 3.68
CA ALA A 120 10.32 12.14 3.00
C ALA A 120 11.75 12.29 2.47
N LYS A 121 12.61 11.32 2.77
CA LYS A 121 13.97 11.28 2.22
C LYS A 121 13.96 11.08 0.70
N TRP A 122 13.01 10.30 0.21
CA TRP A 122 12.79 10.05 -1.21
C TRP A 122 11.39 10.52 -1.58
N TYR A 123 11.27 11.29 -2.64
CA TYR A 123 9.99 11.81 -3.10
C TYR A 123 9.98 11.88 -4.62
N ILE A 124 8.94 11.35 -5.23
CA ILE A 124 8.76 11.34 -6.68
C ILE A 124 7.39 11.90 -7.04
N THR A 125 7.25 12.34 -8.29
CA THR A 125 5.95 12.77 -8.83
C THR A 125 5.49 11.91 -10.00
N HIS A 126 6.41 11.17 -10.63
CA HIS A 126 6.10 10.21 -11.68
C HIS A 126 6.71 8.85 -11.37
N PHE A 127 5.97 7.78 -11.64
CA PHE A 127 6.47 6.41 -11.46
C PHE A 127 7.63 6.08 -12.41
N ASP A 128 7.78 6.82 -13.51
CA ASP A 128 8.87 6.65 -14.47
C ASP A 128 10.23 6.96 -13.85
N GLU A 129 10.27 7.79 -12.80
CA GLU A 129 11.48 8.04 -12.01
C GLU A 129 11.98 6.74 -11.36
N LEU A 130 11.07 5.94 -10.79
CA LEU A 130 11.44 4.64 -10.21
C LEU A 130 11.79 3.58 -11.26
N LEU A 131 11.18 3.66 -12.45
CA LEU A 131 11.50 2.72 -13.53
C LEU A 131 12.95 2.86 -13.97
N LYS A 132 13.44 4.09 -14.12
CA LYS A 132 14.84 4.38 -14.48
C LYS A 132 15.81 3.84 -13.44
N GLU A 133 15.55 4.09 -12.16
CA GLU A 133 16.36 3.61 -11.03
C GLU A 133 16.35 2.07 -10.89
N LEU A 134 15.37 1.38 -11.48
CA LEU A 134 15.34 -0.08 -11.52
C LEU A 134 16.11 -0.66 -12.72
N GLU A 135 16.40 0.12 -13.75
CA GLU A 135 17.14 -0.33 -14.93
C GLU A 135 18.66 -0.20 -14.77
N GLU A 136 19.12 0.63 -13.82
CA GLU A 136 20.51 0.74 -13.37
C GLU A 136 20.92 -0.39 -12.40
#